data_AF-A0A523GCK7-F1
#
_entry.id   AF-A0A523GCK7-F1
#
_cell.length_a   1.000
_cell.length_b   1.000
_cell.length_c   1.000
_cell.angle_alpha   90.00
_cell.angle_beta   90.00
_cell.angle_gamma   90.00
#
_symmetry.space_group_name_H-M   'P 1'
#
loop_
_entity.id
_entity.type
_entity.pdbx_description
1 polymer ?
#
loop_
_entity_poly.entity_id
_entity_poly.type
_entity_poly.pdbx_seq_one_letter_code
_entity_poly.pdbx_strand_id
1 'polypeptide(L)'
;MSRLSTSASGKRMWSFHTIPQEGEYGNETWEDGSWSYTGSTNVWGPFTADAKRGLVYLPVSTPNSDFYGGHRKGDNLFAESIVCLDANTGKRVWHFQTVHHGLWDHDLPAPPNLVTIQVKGKMIDAVVALGKTGFAYVFDRVTGEPVWPIEERPVPESDVPGEQTSPTQPFPTKPPPFSRQGLRLMT
;
A
#
# COMPACT_ATOMS: atom_id res chain seq x y z
N MET A 1 11.39 2.63 -6.26
CA MET A 1 11.70 1.77 -7.43
C MET A 1 12.06 0.37 -6.97
N SER A 2 11.31 -0.64 -7.41
CA SER A 2 11.58 -2.06 -7.12
C SER A 2 12.15 -2.75 -8.36
N ARG A 3 13.19 -3.57 -8.21
CA ARG A 3 13.94 -4.17 -9.32
C ARG A 3 14.08 -5.68 -9.14
N LEU A 4 13.95 -6.44 -10.22
CA LEU A 4 14.23 -7.87 -10.27
C LEU A 4 15.33 -8.16 -11.30
N SER A 5 16.26 -9.06 -10.98
CA SER A 5 17.36 -9.49 -11.87
C SER A 5 17.41 -11.01 -11.99
N THR A 6 17.99 -11.51 -13.09
CA THR A 6 18.23 -12.95 -13.29
C THR A 6 19.25 -13.50 -12.28
N SER A 7 19.03 -14.73 -11.81
CA SER A 7 19.92 -15.40 -10.84
C SER A 7 21.31 -15.74 -11.41
N ALA A 8 21.40 -16.02 -12.71
CA ALA A 8 22.64 -16.47 -13.34
C ALA A 8 23.52 -15.32 -13.88
N SER A 9 22.92 -14.22 -14.34
CA SER A 9 23.66 -13.14 -15.01
C SER A 9 23.53 -11.77 -14.35
N GLY A 10 22.68 -11.62 -13.34
CA GLY A 10 22.41 -10.33 -12.70
C GLY A 10 21.72 -9.32 -13.63
N LYS A 11 21.33 -9.73 -14.85
CA LYS A 11 20.67 -8.88 -15.83
C LYS A 11 19.29 -8.49 -15.28
N ARG A 12 19.02 -7.19 -15.24
CA ARG A 12 17.70 -6.67 -14.85
C ARG A 12 16.63 -7.24 -15.79
N MET A 13 15.62 -7.89 -15.21
CA MET A 13 14.46 -8.43 -15.91
C MET A 13 13.45 -7.31 -16.16
N TRP A 14 13.06 -6.63 -15.09
CA TRP A 14 12.10 -5.54 -15.11
C TRP A 14 12.33 -4.60 -13.93
N SER A 15 11.67 -3.45 -13.98
CA SER A 15 11.57 -2.52 -12.85
C SER A 15 10.16 -1.96 -12.78
N PHE A 16 9.69 -1.73 -11.55
CA PHE A 16 8.42 -1.07 -11.30
C PHE A 16 8.67 0.28 -10.60
N HIS A 17 8.08 1.34 -11.14
CA HIS A 17 8.10 2.68 -10.54
C HIS A 17 6.96 2.77 -9.51
N THR A 18 7.35 2.84 -8.25
CA THR A 18 6.42 2.99 -7.13
C THR A 18 5.98 4.44 -6.92
N ILE A 19 6.82 5.40 -7.33
CA ILE A 19 6.43 6.77 -7.65
C ILE A 19 6.26 6.83 -9.16
N PRO A 20 5.03 6.92 -9.69
CA PRO A 20 4.76 6.94 -11.12
C PRO A 20 5.43 8.14 -11.79
N GLN A 21 6.05 7.89 -12.95
CA GLN A 21 6.61 8.95 -13.80
C GLN A 21 5.51 9.61 -14.64
N GLU A 22 5.84 10.71 -15.32
CA GLU A 22 4.92 11.40 -16.22
C GLU A 22 4.22 10.42 -17.19
N GLY A 23 2.88 10.45 -17.21
CA GLY A 23 2.04 9.58 -18.04
C GLY A 23 1.85 8.15 -17.54
N GLU A 24 2.51 7.74 -16.44
CA GLU A 24 2.26 6.46 -15.79
C GLU A 24 1.01 6.52 -14.89
N TYR A 25 0.34 5.38 -14.72
CA TYR A 25 -0.85 5.26 -13.87
C TYR A 25 -0.57 5.73 -12.44
N GLY A 26 -1.40 6.61 -11.90
CA GLY A 26 -1.30 7.14 -10.54
C GLY A 26 -0.47 8.42 -10.45
N ASN A 27 0.21 8.83 -11.55
CA ASN A 27 0.99 10.08 -11.57
C ASN A 27 0.11 11.31 -11.28
N GLU A 28 -1.15 11.28 -11.71
CA GLU A 28 -2.15 12.31 -11.46
C GLU A 28 -2.46 12.54 -9.98
N THR A 29 -2.14 11.57 -9.12
CA THR A 29 -2.32 11.68 -7.65
C THR A 29 -1.17 12.39 -6.94
N TRP A 30 -0.15 12.81 -7.70
CA TRP A 30 0.98 13.60 -7.22
C TRP A 30 0.84 15.03 -7.75
N GLU A 31 0.11 15.84 -7.00
CA GLU A 31 -0.18 17.23 -7.36
C GLU A 31 1.10 18.06 -7.44
N ASP A 32 1.02 19.18 -8.16
CA ASP A 32 2.10 20.15 -8.34
C ASP A 32 3.41 19.55 -8.89
N GLY A 33 3.33 18.39 -9.55
CA GLY A 33 4.50 17.67 -10.09
C GLY A 33 5.37 17.03 -9.00
N SER A 34 4.82 16.81 -7.81
CA SER A 34 5.56 16.35 -6.63
C SER A 34 6.24 14.99 -6.80
N TRP A 35 5.77 14.15 -7.72
CA TRP A 35 6.41 12.89 -8.11
C TRP A 35 7.87 13.05 -8.59
N SER A 36 8.23 14.22 -9.13
CA SER A 36 9.53 14.46 -9.77
C SER A 36 10.67 14.72 -8.78
N TYR A 37 10.35 15.17 -7.57
CA TYR A 37 11.32 15.48 -6.52
C TYR A 37 11.08 14.71 -5.21
N THR A 38 9.92 14.08 -5.05
CA THR A 38 9.62 13.21 -3.90
C THR A 38 10.41 11.91 -4.01
N GLY A 39 11.00 11.49 -2.89
CA GLY A 39 11.73 10.22 -2.75
C GLY A 39 10.98 9.20 -1.90
N SER A 40 11.69 8.14 -1.50
CA SER A 40 11.13 7.00 -0.74
C SER A 40 10.07 6.24 -1.55
N THR A 41 8.95 5.83 -0.92
CA THR A 41 7.92 4.98 -1.55
C THR A 41 8.54 3.68 -2.08
N ASN A 42 9.47 3.09 -1.33
CA ASN A 42 10.21 1.89 -1.70
C ASN A 42 9.64 0.64 -1.00
N VAL A 43 10.14 -0.53 -1.38
CA VAL A 43 9.85 -1.79 -0.69
C VAL A 43 11.07 -2.08 0.18
N TRP A 44 11.12 -1.50 1.38
CA TRP A 44 12.25 -1.66 2.30
C TRP A 44 12.15 -2.93 3.14
N GLY A 45 10.92 -3.34 3.48
CA GLY A 45 10.64 -4.59 4.18
C GLY A 45 10.66 -5.81 3.24
N PRO A 46 10.59 -7.03 3.80
CA PRO A 46 10.42 -8.23 3.00
C PRO A 46 9.11 -8.20 2.22
N PHE A 47 9.12 -8.73 1.00
CA PHE A 47 7.93 -8.94 0.17
C PHE A 47 7.66 -10.45 0.00
N THR A 48 6.48 -10.80 -0.48
CA THR A 48 6.04 -12.19 -0.57
C THR A 48 5.79 -12.60 -2.02
N ALA A 49 6.14 -13.84 -2.38
CA ALA A 49 5.88 -14.39 -3.70
C ALA A 49 4.97 -15.63 -3.62
N ASP A 50 3.97 -15.69 -4.50
CA ASP A 50 3.22 -16.92 -4.81
C ASP A 50 3.85 -17.56 -6.05
N ALA A 51 4.83 -18.45 -5.83
CA ALA A 51 5.54 -19.13 -6.90
C ALA A 51 4.62 -19.97 -7.80
N LYS A 52 3.53 -20.52 -7.25
CA LYS A 52 2.58 -21.33 -8.02
C LYS A 52 1.83 -20.48 -9.05
N ARG A 53 1.57 -19.21 -8.72
CA ARG A 53 0.84 -18.28 -9.59
C ARG A 53 1.72 -17.29 -10.34
N GLY A 54 3.01 -17.24 -10.02
CA GLY A 54 3.91 -16.25 -10.59
C GLY A 54 3.58 -14.82 -10.16
N LEU A 55 3.09 -14.63 -8.93
CA LEU A 55 2.74 -13.31 -8.38
C LEU A 55 3.71 -12.88 -7.29
N VAL A 56 3.97 -11.58 -7.19
CA VAL A 56 4.74 -10.97 -6.10
C VAL A 56 3.97 -9.80 -5.49
N TYR A 57 3.92 -9.76 -4.16
CA TYR A 57 3.16 -8.78 -3.38
C TYR A 57 4.12 -7.87 -2.63
N LEU A 58 4.13 -6.60 -3.06
CA LEU A 58 5.04 -5.58 -2.58
C LEU A 58 4.34 -4.71 -1.52
N PRO A 59 4.81 -4.70 -0.27
CA PRO A 59 4.42 -3.69 0.70
C PRO A 59 5.21 -2.40 0.43
N VAL A 60 4.54 -1.36 -0.06
CA VAL A 60 5.17 -0.09 -0.43
C VAL A 60 5.15 0.89 0.74
N SER A 61 6.26 1.59 0.95
CA SER A 61 6.45 2.51 2.07
C SER A 61 5.85 3.90 1.87
N THR A 62 5.93 4.70 2.92
CA THR A 62 5.62 6.13 2.96
C THR A 62 6.57 6.92 2.02
N PRO A 63 6.11 8.01 1.38
CA PRO A 63 7.00 8.94 0.69
C PRO A 63 7.91 9.66 1.70
N ASN A 64 8.98 10.31 1.21
CA ASN A 64 9.84 11.08 2.09
C ASN A 64 9.10 12.29 2.72
N SER A 65 9.67 12.82 3.80
CA SER A 65 8.95 13.74 4.72
C SER A 65 7.78 13.01 5.38
N ASP A 66 8.12 11.94 6.08
CA ASP A 66 7.19 10.94 6.60
C ASP A 66 6.15 11.51 7.57
N PHE A 67 6.46 12.69 8.15
CA PHE A 67 5.65 13.42 9.12
C PHE A 67 5.18 14.81 8.63
N TYR A 68 5.30 15.11 7.32
CA TYR A 68 4.78 16.35 6.73
C TYR A 68 4.45 16.19 5.24
N GLY A 69 3.21 16.48 4.86
CA GLY A 69 2.70 16.26 3.50
C GLY A 69 2.63 17.49 2.58
N GLY A 70 2.86 18.70 3.10
CA GLY A 70 2.55 19.94 2.38
C GLY A 70 3.32 20.18 1.08
N HIS A 71 4.43 19.48 0.86
CA HIS A 71 5.21 19.55 -0.39
C HIS A 71 4.84 18.45 -1.40
N ARG A 72 3.92 17.56 -1.07
CA ARG A 72 3.52 16.40 -1.89
C ARG A 72 2.02 16.17 -1.81
N LYS A 73 1.25 17.17 -2.20
CA LYS A 73 -0.22 17.09 -2.20
C LYS A 73 -0.75 15.97 -3.10
N GLY A 74 -1.99 15.59 -2.85
CA GLY A 74 -2.68 14.45 -3.48
C GLY A 74 -2.40 13.11 -2.77
N ASP A 75 -3.09 12.06 -3.20
CA ASP A 75 -3.04 10.74 -2.54
C ASP A 75 -1.68 10.05 -2.60
N ASN A 76 -0.78 10.49 -3.48
CA ASN A 76 0.60 9.97 -3.61
C ASN A 76 0.69 8.47 -3.97
N LEU A 77 -0.17 7.98 -4.86
CA LEU A 77 -0.17 6.57 -5.27
C LEU A 77 1.15 6.18 -5.97
N PHE A 78 1.87 5.11 -5.64
CA PHE A 78 1.51 3.90 -4.89
C PHE A 78 2.04 3.86 -3.44
N ALA A 79 2.18 5.00 -2.78
CA ALA A 79 2.60 5.00 -1.39
C ALA A 79 1.64 4.26 -0.48
N GLU A 80 2.19 3.66 0.59
CA GLU A 80 1.45 2.95 1.63
C GLU A 80 0.43 1.95 1.06
N SER A 81 0.84 1.27 -0.02
CA SER A 81 0.01 0.37 -0.78
C SER A 81 0.56 -1.05 -0.73
N ILE A 82 -0.34 -2.03 -0.80
CA ILE A 82 0.03 -3.36 -1.29
C ILE A 82 -0.09 -3.35 -2.82
N VAL A 83 0.99 -3.72 -3.50
CA VAL A 83 1.02 -3.80 -4.97
C VAL A 83 1.31 -5.24 -5.39
N CYS A 84 0.41 -5.85 -6.16
CA CYS A 84 0.61 -7.17 -6.75
C CYS A 84 1.11 -7.03 -8.18
N LEU A 85 2.26 -7.63 -8.48
CA LEU A 85 2.85 -7.69 -9.81
C LEU A 85 2.92 -9.13 -10.32
N ASP A 86 2.85 -9.28 -11.63
CA ASP A 86 3.31 -10.49 -12.31
C ASP A 86 4.84 -10.58 -12.15
N ALA A 87 5.33 -11.66 -11.55
CA ALA A 87 6.73 -11.80 -11.16
C ALA A 87 7.68 -11.92 -12.37
N ASN A 88 7.18 -12.35 -13.53
CA ASN A 88 8.00 -12.53 -14.73
C ASN A 88 8.15 -11.23 -15.53
N THR A 89 7.12 -10.38 -15.53
CA THR A 89 7.03 -9.19 -16.38
C THR A 89 7.12 -7.88 -15.62
N GLY A 90 6.87 -7.88 -14.30
CA GLY A 90 6.78 -6.68 -13.48
C GLY A 90 5.51 -5.86 -13.71
N LYS A 91 4.56 -6.37 -14.49
CA LYS A 91 3.29 -5.68 -14.77
C LYS A 91 2.40 -5.69 -13.52
N ARG A 92 1.80 -4.55 -13.22
CA ARG A 92 0.81 -4.42 -12.15
C ARG A 92 -0.44 -5.25 -12.48
N VAL A 93 -0.77 -6.19 -11.60
CA VAL A 93 -2.00 -6.99 -11.66
C VAL A 93 -3.11 -6.25 -10.93
N TRP A 94 -2.88 -5.92 -9.67
CA TRP A 94 -3.77 -5.13 -8.83
C TRP A 94 -2.98 -4.40 -7.75
N HIS A 95 -3.60 -3.44 -7.08
CA HIS A 95 -3.04 -2.79 -5.89
C HIS A 95 -4.17 -2.32 -4.99
N PHE A 96 -3.84 -2.01 -3.74
CA PHE A 96 -4.72 -1.32 -2.81
C PHE A 96 -3.89 -0.36 -1.95
N GLN A 97 -4.28 0.90 -1.89
CA GLN A 97 -3.65 1.93 -1.05
C GLN A 97 -4.31 1.92 0.33
N THR A 98 -3.53 1.66 1.38
CA THR A 98 -4.03 1.51 2.76
C THR A 98 -4.06 2.81 3.55
N VAL A 99 -3.37 3.84 3.04
CA VAL A 99 -3.38 5.20 3.58
C VAL A 99 -3.32 6.17 2.40
N HIS A 100 -4.31 7.05 2.30
CA HIS A 100 -4.35 8.15 1.34
C HIS A 100 -3.55 9.33 1.89
N HIS A 101 -2.63 9.91 1.10
CA HIS A 101 -1.82 11.05 1.49
C HIS A 101 -1.18 10.89 2.88
N GLY A 102 -0.23 9.96 3.02
CA GLY A 102 0.40 9.63 4.30
C GLY A 102 1.06 10.81 4.99
N LEU A 103 0.81 10.98 6.29
CA LEU A 103 1.39 12.05 7.11
C LEU A 103 2.05 11.55 8.41
N TRP A 104 2.00 10.24 8.67
CA TRP A 104 2.37 9.68 9.98
C TRP A 104 3.17 8.39 9.90
N ASP A 105 3.88 8.18 8.79
CA ASP A 105 4.63 6.95 8.51
C ASP A 105 3.80 5.69 8.78
N HIS A 106 2.64 5.56 8.14
CA HIS A 106 1.68 4.46 8.39
C HIS A 106 1.78 3.33 7.37
N ASP A 107 2.98 3.13 6.84
CA ASP A 107 3.25 2.10 5.85
C ASP A 107 3.06 0.64 6.32
N LEU A 108 3.29 -0.26 5.36
CA LEU A 108 3.25 -1.71 5.53
C LEU A 108 4.68 -2.23 5.79
N PRO A 109 5.11 -2.42 7.05
CA PRO A 109 6.48 -2.85 7.35
C PRO A 109 6.67 -4.38 7.20
N ALA A 110 5.58 -5.13 7.23
CA ALA A 110 5.60 -6.59 7.29
C ALA A 110 5.35 -7.23 5.91
N PRO A 111 5.94 -8.41 5.64
CA PRO A 111 5.62 -9.15 4.42
C PRO A 111 4.12 -9.51 4.38
N PRO A 112 3.45 -9.31 3.22
CA PRO A 112 2.07 -9.78 3.06
C PRO A 112 1.97 -11.29 3.25
N ASN A 113 1.01 -11.76 4.04
CA ASN A 113 0.90 -13.19 4.38
C ASN A 113 -0.03 -13.91 3.40
N LEU A 114 0.43 -15.02 2.80
CA LEU A 114 -0.40 -15.87 1.95
C LEU A 114 -1.06 -16.96 2.80
N VAL A 115 -2.39 -16.96 2.82
CA VAL A 115 -3.19 -17.88 3.64
C VAL A 115 -4.38 -18.39 2.85
N THR A 116 -4.94 -19.52 3.26
CA THR A 116 -6.24 -19.98 2.76
C THR A 116 -7.23 -19.92 3.91
N ILE A 117 -8.31 -19.15 3.75
CA ILE A 117 -9.31 -18.91 4.79
C ILE A 117 -10.70 -19.35 4.33
N GLN A 118 -11.57 -19.72 5.27
CA GLN A 118 -12.96 -20.04 4.97
C GLN A 118 -13.88 -18.85 5.32
N VAL A 119 -14.61 -18.34 4.34
CA VAL A 119 -15.54 -17.21 4.52
C VAL A 119 -16.91 -17.60 3.97
N LYS A 120 -17.93 -17.61 4.84
CA LYS A 120 -19.30 -18.03 4.49
C LYS A 120 -19.35 -19.39 3.77
N GLY A 121 -18.51 -20.34 4.21
CA GLY A 121 -18.41 -21.69 3.64
C GLY A 121 -17.51 -21.82 2.40
N LYS A 122 -17.07 -20.72 1.78
CA LYS A 122 -16.16 -20.72 0.62
C LYS A 122 -14.69 -20.61 1.06
N MET A 123 -13.82 -21.45 0.51
CA MET A 123 -12.38 -21.30 0.67
C MET A 123 -11.86 -20.18 -0.24
N ILE A 124 -11.09 -19.25 0.33
CA ILE A 124 -10.47 -18.13 -0.37
C ILE A 124 -8.97 -18.19 -0.11
N ASP A 125 -8.21 -18.18 -1.21
CA ASP A 125 -6.77 -18.03 -1.18
C ASP A 125 -6.46 -16.53 -1.07
N ALA A 126 -6.12 -16.09 0.14
CA ALA A 126 -6.01 -14.68 0.49
C ALA A 126 -4.56 -14.22 0.67
N VAL A 127 -4.37 -12.91 0.49
CA VAL A 127 -3.19 -12.19 0.94
C VAL A 127 -3.61 -11.20 2.02
N VAL A 128 -2.87 -11.18 3.12
CA VAL A 128 -3.10 -10.29 4.26
C VAL A 128 -1.97 -9.27 4.35
N ALA A 129 -2.31 -7.99 4.15
CA ALA A 129 -1.41 -6.87 4.38
C ALA A 129 -1.64 -6.30 5.79
N LEU A 130 -0.56 -6.19 6.57
CA LEU A 130 -0.58 -5.66 7.93
C LEU A 130 0.17 -4.32 7.93
N GLY A 131 -0.50 -3.26 8.38
CA GLY A 131 0.05 -1.91 8.42
C GLY A 131 0.24 -1.37 9.84
N LYS A 132 1.04 -0.30 9.96
CA LYS A 132 1.25 0.42 11.22
C LYS A 132 -0.03 1.06 11.78
N THR A 133 -1.06 1.22 10.96
CA THR A 133 -2.42 1.62 11.37
C THR A 133 -3.10 0.60 12.31
N GLY A 134 -2.57 -0.62 12.43
CA GLY A 134 -3.14 -1.65 13.29
C GLY A 134 -4.29 -2.44 12.66
N PHE A 135 -4.52 -2.24 11.36
CA PHE A 135 -5.50 -2.97 10.57
C PHE A 135 -4.87 -4.12 9.77
N ALA A 136 -5.66 -5.16 9.55
CA ALA A 136 -5.35 -6.22 8.59
C ALA A 136 -6.25 -6.06 7.36
N TYR A 137 -5.65 -5.76 6.22
CA TYR A 137 -6.33 -5.69 4.94
C TYR A 137 -6.23 -7.04 4.24
N VAL A 138 -7.37 -7.63 3.87
CA VAL A 138 -7.43 -9.01 3.37
C VAL A 138 -8.09 -9.04 2.00
N PHE A 139 -7.36 -9.57 1.03
CA PHE A 139 -7.78 -9.62 -0.37
C PHE A 139 -7.70 -11.06 -0.90
N ASP A 140 -8.56 -11.41 -1.85
CA ASP A 140 -8.27 -12.54 -2.73
C ASP A 140 -6.94 -12.28 -3.44
N ARG A 141 -5.99 -13.18 -3.30
CA ARG A 141 -4.61 -12.91 -3.71
C ARG A 141 -4.42 -12.78 -5.23
N VAL A 142 -5.36 -13.30 -6.03
CA VAL A 142 -5.28 -13.22 -7.49
C VAL A 142 -5.93 -11.97 -8.02
N THR A 143 -7.12 -11.65 -7.53
CA THR A 143 -7.96 -10.58 -8.06
C THR A 143 -7.76 -9.24 -7.37
N GLY A 144 -7.29 -9.24 -6.12
CA GLY A 144 -7.23 -8.05 -5.28
C GLY A 144 -8.60 -7.64 -4.72
N GLU A 145 -9.65 -8.43 -4.93
CA GLU A 145 -10.96 -8.14 -4.36
C GLU A 145 -10.90 -8.24 -2.81
N PRO A 146 -11.39 -7.22 -2.07
CA PRO A 146 -11.47 -7.29 -0.62
C PRO A 146 -12.34 -8.48 -0.19
N VAL A 147 -11.84 -9.27 0.76
CA VAL A 147 -12.61 -10.40 1.33
C VAL A 147 -13.80 -9.90 2.16
N TRP A 148 -13.63 -8.74 2.81
CA TRP A 148 -14.68 -8.03 3.54
C TRP A 148 -14.72 -6.57 3.10
N PRO A 149 -15.84 -5.87 3.30
CA PRO A 149 -15.94 -4.45 2.98
C PRO A 149 -14.83 -3.64 3.66
N ILE A 150 -14.28 -2.69 2.90
CA ILE A 150 -13.40 -1.63 3.37
C ILE A 150 -14.19 -0.34 3.18
N GLU A 151 -14.38 0.41 4.25
CA GLU A 151 -15.19 1.61 4.26
C GLU A 151 -14.30 2.84 4.26
N GLU A 152 -14.54 3.77 3.34
CA GLU A 152 -13.98 5.11 3.44
C GLU A 152 -14.66 5.86 4.58
N ARG A 153 -13.87 6.29 5.57
CA ARG A 153 -14.40 7.05 6.72
C ARG A 153 -13.73 8.41 6.81
N PRO A 154 -14.48 9.48 7.14
CA PRO A 154 -13.91 10.79 7.36
C PRO A 154 -12.83 10.77 8.43
N VAL A 155 -11.75 11.49 8.19
CA VAL A 155 -10.66 11.71 9.17
C VAL A 155 -10.49 13.22 9.43
N PRO A 156 -9.93 13.61 10.59
CA PRO A 156 -9.73 15.03 10.90
C PRO A 156 -8.85 15.73 9.88
N GLU A 157 -9.13 17.02 9.66
CA GLU A 157 -8.24 17.91 8.90
C GLU A 157 -6.97 18.23 9.69
N SER A 158 -5.85 18.45 8.99
CA SER A 158 -4.62 18.93 9.61
C SER A 158 -4.75 20.41 10.00
N ASP A 159 -4.24 20.76 11.18
CA ASP A 159 -4.06 22.13 11.64
C ASP A 159 -2.63 22.66 11.39
N VAL A 160 -1.78 21.84 10.77
CA VAL A 160 -0.39 22.20 10.43
C VAL A 160 -0.38 23.10 9.18
N PRO A 161 0.24 24.29 9.25
CA PRO A 161 0.28 25.21 8.11
C PRO A 161 0.89 24.58 6.84
N GLY A 162 0.17 24.66 5.73
CA GLY A 162 0.63 24.18 4.43
C GLY A 162 0.42 22.68 4.18
N GLU A 163 -0.02 21.93 5.19
CA GLU A 163 -0.40 20.53 5.07
C GLU A 163 -1.88 20.39 4.68
N GLN A 164 -2.21 19.24 4.08
CA GLN A 164 -3.59 18.81 3.88
C GLN A 164 -3.70 17.36 4.34
N THR A 165 -4.88 16.92 4.77
CA THR A 165 -5.17 15.49 4.97
C THR A 165 -6.02 14.99 3.82
N SER A 166 -6.03 13.68 3.58
CA SER A 166 -7.11 13.10 2.77
C SER A 166 -8.45 13.27 3.51
N PRO A 167 -9.57 13.56 2.82
CA PRO A 167 -10.88 13.66 3.45
C PRO A 167 -11.33 12.37 4.14
N THR A 168 -10.93 11.22 3.59
CA THR A 168 -11.24 9.89 4.14
C THR A 168 -10.02 8.99 4.18
N GLN A 169 -10.12 7.91 4.94
CA GLN A 169 -9.17 6.80 4.92
C GLN A 169 -9.94 5.47 4.80
N PRO A 170 -9.31 4.41 4.26
CA PRO A 170 -9.90 3.09 4.18
C PRO A 170 -9.87 2.40 5.55
N PHE A 171 -11.02 1.88 6.00
CA PHE A 171 -11.15 1.10 7.23
C PHE A 171 -11.70 -0.29 6.93
N PRO A 172 -10.92 -1.38 7.09
CA PRO A 172 -11.44 -2.72 6.89
C PRO A 172 -12.44 -3.05 8.00
N THR A 173 -13.58 -3.62 7.61
CA THR A 173 -14.62 -4.04 8.56
C THR A 173 -14.25 -5.32 9.32
N LYS A 174 -13.38 -6.14 8.73
CA LYS A 174 -12.87 -7.39 9.31
C LYS A 174 -11.45 -7.72 8.82
N PRO A 175 -10.65 -8.46 9.61
CA PRO A 175 -10.89 -8.77 11.02
C PRO A 175 -10.83 -7.50 11.89
N PRO A 176 -11.23 -7.55 13.17
CA PRO A 176 -11.03 -6.43 14.08
C PRO A 176 -9.56 -5.98 14.09
N PRO A 177 -9.27 -4.68 14.27
CA PRO A 177 -7.91 -4.19 14.38
C PRO A 177 -7.13 -4.95 15.46
N PHE A 178 -5.89 -5.31 15.14
CA PHE A 178 -5.02 -6.08 16.04
C PHE A 178 -4.28 -5.18 17.04
N SER A 179 -4.33 -3.86 16.84
CA SER A 179 -3.82 -2.85 17.75
C SER A 179 -4.94 -1.92 18.24
N ARG A 180 -4.71 -1.25 19.37
CA ARG A 180 -5.65 -0.27 19.93
C ARG A 180 -5.84 0.88 18.93
N GLN A 181 -7.09 1.21 18.67
CA GLN A 181 -7.48 2.33 17.82
C GLN A 181 -7.86 3.51 18.71
N GLY A 182 -6.94 4.47 18.83
CA GLY A 182 -7.11 5.68 19.64
C GLY A 182 -7.04 5.47 21.16
N LEU A 183 -7.18 6.57 21.89
CA LEU A 183 -7.26 6.64 23.35
C LEU A 183 -8.57 7.33 23.73
N ARG A 184 -9.37 6.71 24.59
CA ARG A 184 -10.52 7.37 25.21
C ARG A 184 -10.08 7.90 26.55
N LEU A 185 -10.00 9.22 26.70
CA LEU A 185 -9.82 9.85 28.01
C LEU A 185 -11.12 9.65 28.80
N MET A 186 -11.03 9.04 29.98
CA MET A 186 -12.16 9.03 30.92
C MET A 186 -12.24 10.42 31.54
N THR A 187 -13.26 11.18 31.16
CA THR A 187 -13.65 12.44 31.81
C THR A 187 -14.72 12.18 32.86
#